data_AF-A0A0C3DET6-F1
#
_entry.id   AF-A0A0C3DET6-F1
#
_cell.length_a   1.000
_cell.length_b   1.000
_cell.length_c   1.000
_cell.angle_alpha   90.00
_cell.angle_beta   90.00
_cell.angle_gamma   90.00
#
_symmetry.space_group_name_H-M   'P 1'
#
loop_
_entity.id
_entity.type
_entity.pdbx_description
1 polymer ?
#
loop_
_entity_poly.entity_id
_entity_poly.type
_entity_poly.pdbx_seq_one_letter_code
_entity_poly.pdbx_strand_id
1 'polypeptide(L)'
;PYPPRNAGLGLQPTTSLDSPITSVFLVLFILGAATHMTIFQLNLRRGRKFIMSGMVFGFCMARILACTMRLVWASHPRNVSVAIAAQIFVAVGVIIFFIINVVFVQRLFRASHPQLGWAKWFSLLFKMYYASVIFVIIILITGVIQSFYTLRPGILHNDRILLLFGSTYFAAAAFLPVPLLALRAVLPTHGPREDFGEGRFNTKVIILLISSIVLTLGAAFRAGTSYLPRPASDPAWYQSKACFYLFNFTIDFSMVVFYAVMRVDKRFIVPNGSHGPGDYSR
;
A
#
# COMPACT_ATOMS: atom_id res chain seq x y z
N PRO A 1 -7.23 -3.94 28.06
CA PRO A 1 -7.76 -3.80 26.69
C PRO A 1 -8.99 -4.69 26.53
N TYR A 2 -10.03 -4.20 25.85
CA TYR A 2 -11.31 -4.87 25.68
C TYR A 2 -11.38 -5.56 24.32
N PRO A 3 -11.96 -6.77 24.22
CA PRO A 3 -12.10 -7.45 22.94
C PRO A 3 -13.10 -6.69 22.03
N PRO A 4 -12.85 -6.65 20.71
CA PRO A 4 -13.74 -5.99 19.78
C PRO A 4 -15.09 -6.72 19.71
N ARG A 5 -16.18 -5.95 19.68
CA ARG A 5 -17.55 -6.49 19.59
C ARG A 5 -17.89 -7.00 18.18
N ASN A 6 -17.19 -6.48 17.17
CA ASN A 6 -17.38 -6.80 15.77
C ASN A 6 -16.36 -7.83 15.29
N ALA A 7 -16.77 -8.67 14.34
CA ALA A 7 -15.88 -9.57 13.63
C ALA A 7 -14.85 -8.78 12.81
N GLY A 8 -13.57 -8.97 13.13
CA GLY A 8 -12.46 -8.48 12.31
C GLY A 8 -12.22 -9.37 11.09
N LEU A 9 -11.67 -8.79 10.02
CA LEU A 9 -11.28 -9.54 8.83
C LEU A 9 -10.21 -10.59 9.20
N GLY A 10 -10.47 -11.86 8.86
CA GLY A 10 -9.57 -12.96 9.16
C GLY A 10 -9.73 -13.56 10.56
N LEU A 11 -10.70 -13.08 11.33
CA LEU A 11 -11.10 -13.57 12.65
C LEU A 11 -9.90 -13.74 13.62
N GLN A 12 -10.15 -14.42 14.74
CA GLN A 12 -9.09 -14.84 15.62
C GLN A 12 -8.27 -15.98 14.95
N PRO A 13 -6.93 -15.86 14.88
CA PRO A 13 -6.11 -16.88 14.25
C PRO A 13 -6.06 -18.17 15.07
N THR A 14 -5.92 -19.31 14.41
CA THR A 14 -5.83 -20.65 14.98
C THR A 14 -4.55 -21.34 14.53
N THR A 15 -3.89 -22.07 15.42
CA THR A 15 -2.62 -22.76 15.13
C THR A 15 -2.71 -23.80 14.02
N SER A 16 -3.84 -24.51 13.90
CA SER A 16 -4.02 -25.57 12.91
C SER A 16 -4.08 -25.07 11.46
N LEU A 17 -4.55 -23.83 11.25
CA LEU A 17 -4.80 -23.30 9.90
C LEU A 17 -3.99 -22.04 9.60
N ASP A 18 -3.99 -21.05 10.49
CA ASP A 18 -3.31 -19.78 10.24
C ASP A 18 -1.79 -19.91 10.32
N SER A 19 -1.27 -20.75 11.22
CA SER A 19 0.18 -20.92 11.38
C SER A 19 0.88 -21.46 10.12
N PRO A 20 0.44 -22.56 9.47
CA PRO A 20 1.10 -23.01 8.25
C PRO A 20 1.01 -21.97 7.12
N ILE A 21 -0.18 -21.37 6.89
CA ILE A 21 -0.38 -20.39 5.82
C ILE A 21 0.48 -19.13 6.05
N THR A 22 0.48 -18.59 7.27
CA THR A 22 1.27 -17.41 7.61
C THR A 22 2.77 -17.69 7.55
N SER A 23 3.25 -18.89 7.91
CA SER A 23 4.65 -19.26 7.75
C SER A 23 5.10 -19.28 6.29
N VAL A 24 4.26 -19.75 5.37
CA VAL A 24 4.54 -19.67 3.93
C VAL A 24 4.67 -18.21 3.49
N PHE A 25 3.71 -17.35 3.84
CA PHE A 25 3.81 -15.92 3.51
C PHE A 25 5.01 -15.25 4.14
N LEU A 26 5.38 -15.60 5.38
CA LEU A 26 6.57 -15.09 6.04
C LEU A 26 7.83 -15.37 5.21
N VAL A 27 8.03 -16.62 4.77
CA VAL A 27 9.15 -16.99 3.89
C VAL A 27 9.10 -16.23 2.56
N LEU A 28 7.93 -16.13 1.94
CA LEU A 28 7.74 -15.39 0.69
C LEU A 28 8.14 -13.91 0.84
N PHE A 29 7.73 -13.23 1.93
CA PHE A 29 8.12 -11.84 2.17
C PHE A 29 9.61 -11.69 2.53
N ILE A 30 10.23 -12.67 3.18
CA ILE A 30 11.70 -12.69 3.38
C ILE A 30 12.43 -12.74 2.03
N LEU A 31 12.00 -13.62 1.12
CA LEU A 31 12.55 -13.71 -0.23
C LEU A 31 12.31 -12.42 -1.04
N GLY A 32 11.12 -11.83 -0.91
CA GLY A 32 10.77 -10.55 -1.50
C GLY A 32 11.65 -9.41 -0.97
N ALA A 33 11.87 -9.35 0.34
CA ALA A 33 12.76 -8.38 0.99
C ALA A 33 14.20 -8.52 0.47
N ALA A 34 14.74 -9.74 0.47
CA ALA A 34 16.07 -10.02 -0.06
C ALA A 34 16.20 -9.56 -1.52
N THR A 35 15.22 -9.92 -2.36
CA THR A 35 15.21 -9.53 -3.79
C THR A 35 15.24 -8.01 -3.99
N HIS A 36 14.33 -7.27 -3.34
CA HIS A 36 14.26 -5.82 -3.51
C HIS A 36 15.43 -5.07 -2.85
N MET A 37 15.97 -5.59 -1.75
CA MET A 37 17.21 -5.07 -1.16
C MET A 37 18.39 -5.29 -2.11
N THR A 38 18.55 -6.48 -2.68
CA THR A 38 19.60 -6.76 -3.67
C THR A 38 19.47 -5.84 -4.89
N ILE A 39 18.27 -5.66 -5.43
CA ILE A 39 18.02 -4.74 -6.54
C ILE A 39 18.42 -3.30 -6.15
N PHE A 40 18.04 -2.85 -4.96
CA PHE A 40 18.38 -1.51 -4.48
C PHE A 40 19.90 -1.30 -4.36
N GLN A 41 20.60 -2.24 -3.71
CA GLN A 41 22.05 -2.19 -3.53
C GLN A 41 22.81 -2.24 -4.87
N LEU A 42 22.38 -3.10 -5.79
CA LEU A 42 22.99 -3.17 -7.13
C LEU A 42 22.80 -1.88 -7.93
N ASN A 43 21.64 -1.24 -7.82
CA ASN A 43 21.41 0.04 -8.49
C ASN A 43 22.22 1.18 -7.83
N LEU A 44 22.34 1.19 -6.50
CA LEU A 44 23.20 2.14 -5.78
C LEU A 44 24.67 2.01 -6.17
N ARG A 45 25.20 0.78 -6.26
CA ARG A 45 26.57 0.51 -6.73
C ARG A 45 26.83 1.00 -8.16
N ARG A 46 25.77 1.14 -8.97
CA ARG A 46 25.82 1.70 -10.33
C ARG A 46 25.52 3.22 -10.37
N GLY A 47 25.47 3.89 -9.21
CA GLY A 47 25.18 5.33 -9.11
C GLY A 47 23.71 5.72 -9.31
N ARG A 48 22.79 4.75 -9.47
CA ARG A 48 21.37 4.98 -9.75
C ARG A 48 20.54 4.82 -8.47
N LYS A 49 19.99 5.93 -7.94
CA LYS A 49 19.22 5.89 -6.68
C LYS A 49 17.72 5.62 -6.95
N PHE A 50 17.34 4.34 -6.95
CA PHE A 50 15.94 3.95 -7.10
C PHE A 50 15.27 3.67 -5.74
N ILE A 51 14.81 4.73 -5.07
CA ILE A 51 14.23 4.68 -3.71
C ILE A 51 13.03 3.71 -3.62
N MET A 52 12.26 3.51 -4.69
CA MET A 52 11.07 2.64 -4.64
C MET A 52 11.41 1.17 -4.35
N SER A 53 12.57 0.66 -4.79
CA SER A 53 13.00 -0.69 -4.39
C SER A 53 13.26 -0.77 -2.88
N GLY A 54 13.85 0.29 -2.28
CA GLY A 54 13.98 0.41 -0.83
C GLY A 54 12.63 0.48 -0.11
N MET A 55 11.64 1.16 -0.70
CA MET A 55 10.28 1.20 -0.16
C MET A 55 9.60 -0.18 -0.21
N VAL A 56 9.73 -0.94 -1.32
CA VAL A 56 9.19 -2.31 -1.41
C VAL A 56 9.90 -3.26 -0.43
N PHE A 57 11.20 -3.07 -0.19
CA PHE A 57 11.88 -3.75 0.90
C PHE A 57 11.26 -3.42 2.27
N GLY A 58 11.05 -2.14 2.58
CA GLY A 58 10.39 -1.72 3.82
C GLY A 58 8.98 -2.28 3.97
N PHE A 59 8.24 -2.36 2.87
CA PHE A 59 6.95 -3.06 2.80
C PHE A 59 7.07 -4.54 3.16
N CYS A 60 8.04 -5.25 2.60
CA CYS A 60 8.26 -6.66 2.94
C CYS A 60 8.62 -6.83 4.42
N MET A 61 9.41 -5.92 4.99
CA MET A 61 9.72 -5.91 6.44
C MET A 61 8.46 -5.71 7.30
N ALA A 62 7.56 -4.81 6.91
CA ALA A 62 6.27 -4.62 7.59
C ALA A 62 5.41 -5.89 7.50
N ARG A 63 5.41 -6.58 6.35
CA ARG A 63 4.68 -7.85 6.16
C ARG A 63 5.29 -9.02 6.93
N ILE A 64 6.62 -9.08 7.06
CA ILE A 64 7.32 -10.03 7.94
C ILE A 64 6.86 -9.83 9.38
N LEU A 65 6.85 -8.60 9.87
CA LEU A 65 6.40 -8.30 11.23
C LEU A 65 4.90 -8.62 11.43
N ALA A 66 4.05 -8.31 10.44
CA ALA A 66 2.66 -8.72 10.45
C ALA A 66 2.49 -10.25 10.56
N CYS A 67 3.26 -11.01 9.79
CA CYS A 67 3.25 -12.48 9.82
C CYS A 67 3.69 -12.99 11.20
N THR A 68 4.81 -12.49 11.71
CA THR A 68 5.34 -12.88 13.03
C THR A 68 4.33 -12.59 14.13
N MET A 69 3.73 -11.40 14.16
CA MET A 69 2.71 -11.06 15.15
C MET A 69 1.47 -11.95 15.01
N ARG A 70 1.04 -12.29 13.78
CA ARG A 70 -0.08 -13.21 13.56
C ARG A 70 0.22 -14.64 14.04
N LEU A 71 1.45 -15.14 13.86
CA LEU A 71 1.89 -16.44 14.37
C LEU A 71 1.91 -16.47 15.91
N VAL A 72 2.46 -15.41 16.52
CA VAL A 72 2.46 -15.28 17.98
C VAL A 72 1.04 -15.18 18.52
N TRP A 73 0.16 -14.42 17.85
CA TRP A 73 -1.25 -14.31 18.24
C TRP A 73 -1.99 -15.65 18.13
N ALA A 74 -1.72 -16.45 17.09
CA ALA A 74 -2.30 -17.80 16.96
C ALA A 74 -1.92 -18.70 18.15
N SER A 75 -0.70 -18.57 18.65
CA SER A 75 -0.18 -19.36 19.79
C SER A 75 -0.61 -18.78 21.14
N HIS A 76 -0.82 -17.46 21.22
CA HIS A 76 -1.19 -16.73 22.43
C HIS A 76 -2.44 -15.86 22.19
N PRO A 77 -3.61 -16.46 21.98
CA PRO A 77 -4.82 -15.76 21.54
C PRO A 77 -5.32 -14.68 22.51
N ARG A 78 -5.00 -14.82 23.81
CA ARG A 78 -5.38 -13.89 24.86
C ARG A 78 -4.49 -12.64 24.93
N ASN A 79 -3.37 -12.60 24.20
CA ASN A 79 -2.47 -11.44 24.21
C ASN A 79 -2.98 -10.37 23.24
N VAL A 80 -3.77 -9.43 23.78
CA VAL A 80 -4.42 -8.38 22.98
C VAL A 80 -3.41 -7.40 22.36
N SER A 81 -2.28 -7.14 23.02
CA SER A 81 -1.25 -6.23 22.47
C SER A 81 -0.66 -6.76 21.16
N VAL A 82 -0.42 -8.08 21.09
CA VAL A 82 0.04 -8.74 19.85
C VAL A 82 -1.04 -8.70 18.78
N ALA A 83 -2.31 -8.89 19.15
CA ALA A 83 -3.45 -8.80 18.23
C ALA A 83 -3.60 -7.39 17.62
N ILE A 84 -3.41 -6.34 18.43
CA ILE A 84 -3.43 -4.95 17.97
C ILE A 84 -2.27 -4.71 17.00
N ALA A 85 -1.05 -5.11 17.38
CA ALA A 85 0.14 -4.96 16.53
C ALA A 85 -0.02 -5.68 15.19
N ALA A 86 -0.52 -6.92 15.20
CA ALA A 86 -0.79 -7.69 13.97
C ALA A 86 -1.74 -6.94 13.03
N GLN A 87 -2.84 -6.40 13.56
CA GLN A 87 -3.83 -5.66 12.75
C GLN A 87 -3.25 -4.37 12.17
N ILE A 88 -2.47 -3.62 12.96
CA ILE A 88 -1.84 -2.39 12.50
C ILE A 88 -0.88 -2.68 11.33
N PHE A 89 0.04 -3.65 11.48
CA PHE A 89 0.99 -3.95 10.40
C PHE A 89 0.30 -4.50 9.15
N VAL A 90 -0.79 -5.27 9.30
CA VAL A 90 -1.57 -5.76 8.15
C VAL A 90 -2.21 -4.60 7.37
N ALA A 91 -2.76 -3.60 8.07
CA ALA A 91 -3.45 -2.47 7.46
C ALA A 91 -2.49 -1.42 6.89
N VAL A 92 -1.41 -1.08 7.62
CA VAL A 92 -0.49 -0.01 7.25
C VAL A 92 0.46 -0.40 6.12
N GLY A 93 0.87 -1.67 6.06
CA GLY A 93 1.88 -2.13 5.10
C GLY A 93 1.56 -1.73 3.66
N VAL A 94 0.36 -2.04 3.18
CA VAL A 94 -0.06 -1.82 1.77
C VAL A 94 0.01 -0.35 1.32
N ILE A 95 -0.02 0.61 2.24
CA ILE A 95 -0.01 2.05 1.94
C ILE A 95 1.28 2.45 1.21
N ILE A 96 2.38 1.75 1.46
CA ILE A 96 3.65 1.97 0.77
C ILE A 96 3.48 1.80 -0.76
N PHE A 97 2.72 0.81 -1.21
CA PHE A 97 2.44 0.62 -2.64
C PHE A 97 1.58 1.73 -3.22
N PHE A 98 0.63 2.28 -2.46
CA PHE A 98 -0.17 3.43 -2.92
C PHE A 98 0.73 4.64 -3.16
N ILE A 99 1.65 4.92 -2.22
CA ILE A 99 2.63 6.01 -2.38
C ILE A 99 3.49 5.77 -3.62
N ILE A 100 4.02 4.56 -3.82
CA ILE A 100 4.84 4.24 -5.00
C ILE A 100 4.06 4.50 -6.30
N ASN A 101 2.83 4.01 -6.40
CA ASN A 101 1.98 4.21 -7.58
C ASN A 101 1.66 5.70 -7.82
N VAL A 102 1.42 6.48 -6.76
CA VAL A 102 1.20 7.92 -6.87
C VAL A 102 2.47 8.64 -7.35
N VAL A 103 3.65 8.23 -6.90
CA VAL A 103 4.91 8.78 -7.45
C VAL A 103 5.09 8.39 -8.92
N PHE A 104 4.74 7.15 -9.30
CA PHE A 104 4.82 6.73 -10.69
C PHE A 104 3.87 7.49 -11.61
N VAL A 105 2.63 7.75 -11.20
CA VAL A 105 1.72 8.55 -12.02
C VAL A 105 2.20 9.99 -12.12
N GLN A 106 2.75 10.55 -11.03
CA GLN A 106 3.36 11.88 -11.04
C GLN A 106 4.51 11.97 -12.07
N ARG A 107 5.38 10.95 -12.12
CA ARG A 107 6.48 10.86 -13.10
C ARG A 107 5.97 10.73 -14.54
N LEU A 108 4.99 9.87 -14.78
CA LEU A 108 4.40 9.70 -16.12
C LEU A 108 3.68 10.97 -16.58
N PHE A 109 3.02 11.68 -15.67
CA PHE A 109 2.36 12.95 -15.97
C PHE A 109 3.38 14.04 -16.30
N ARG A 110 4.45 14.18 -15.51
CA ARG A 110 5.56 15.10 -15.80
C ARG A 110 6.22 14.83 -17.14
N ALA A 111 6.43 13.56 -17.46
CA ALA A 111 7.01 13.14 -18.72
C ALA A 111 6.10 13.42 -19.93
N SER A 112 4.77 13.30 -19.75
CA SER A 112 3.80 13.49 -20.83
C SER A 112 3.43 14.96 -21.02
N HIS A 113 3.33 15.72 -19.94
CA HIS A 113 2.93 17.13 -19.96
C HIS A 113 3.92 17.97 -19.14
N PRO A 114 5.15 18.22 -19.63
CA PRO A 114 6.19 18.88 -18.85
C PRO A 114 5.79 20.24 -18.27
N GLN A 115 5.10 21.07 -19.06
CA GLN A 115 4.66 22.39 -18.61
C GLN A 115 3.71 22.33 -17.41
N LEU A 116 2.78 21.38 -17.40
CA LEU A 116 1.81 21.20 -16.31
C LEU A 116 2.42 20.43 -15.13
N GLY A 117 3.12 19.32 -15.40
CA GLY A 117 3.64 18.44 -14.37
C GLY A 117 4.79 19.05 -13.55
N TRP A 118 5.51 20.03 -14.11
CA TRP A 118 6.56 20.77 -13.40
C TRP A 118 6.05 22.08 -12.79
N ALA A 119 4.78 22.44 -13.00
CA ALA A 119 4.20 23.61 -12.34
C ALA A 119 4.30 23.50 -10.82
N LYS A 120 4.58 24.64 -10.15
CA LYS A 120 4.76 24.69 -8.69
C LYS A 120 3.52 24.19 -7.95
N TRP A 121 2.32 24.55 -8.43
CA TRP A 121 1.04 24.13 -7.84
C TRP A 121 0.84 22.62 -7.93
N PHE A 122 1.21 21.99 -9.06
CA PHE A 122 1.08 20.54 -9.24
C PHE A 122 2.02 19.81 -8.28
N SER A 123 3.26 20.27 -8.15
CA SER A 123 4.21 19.70 -7.20
C SER A 123 3.78 19.91 -5.74
N LEU A 124 3.17 21.05 -5.42
CA LEU A 124 2.61 21.31 -4.09
C LEU A 124 1.43 20.39 -3.78
N LEU A 125 0.53 20.15 -4.75
CA LEU A 125 -0.62 19.25 -4.59
C LEU A 125 -0.19 17.84 -4.19
N PHE A 126 0.82 17.26 -4.87
CA PHE A 126 1.35 15.94 -4.51
C PHE A 126 2.01 15.93 -3.13
N LYS A 127 2.74 16.99 -2.75
CA LYS A 127 3.32 17.11 -1.40
C LYS A 127 2.25 17.16 -0.31
N MET A 128 1.21 17.97 -0.52
CA MET A 128 0.07 18.06 0.39
C MET A 128 -0.65 16.72 0.50
N TYR A 129 -0.80 16.02 -0.63
CA TYR A 129 -1.35 14.67 -0.65
C TYR A 129 -0.51 13.69 0.19
N TYR A 130 0.81 13.64 0.01
CA TYR A 130 1.68 12.77 0.84
C TYR A 130 1.64 13.11 2.33
N ALA A 131 1.59 14.40 2.68
CA ALA A 131 1.41 14.83 4.08
C ALA A 131 0.06 14.35 4.64
N SER A 132 -1.01 14.45 3.85
CA SER A 132 -2.34 13.97 4.25
C SER A 132 -2.39 12.46 4.44
N VAL A 133 -1.68 11.66 3.63
CA VAL A 133 -1.55 10.20 3.84
C VAL A 133 -0.93 9.90 5.20
N ILE A 134 0.16 10.58 5.56
CA ILE A 134 0.83 10.39 6.87
C ILE A 134 -0.13 10.76 8.02
N PHE A 135 -0.85 11.88 7.89
CA PHE A 135 -1.81 12.31 8.90
C PHE A 135 -2.94 11.29 9.09
N VAL A 136 -3.51 10.75 8.01
CA VAL A 136 -4.54 9.71 8.07
C VAL A 136 -4.01 8.41 8.70
N ILE A 137 -2.75 8.02 8.45
CA ILE A 137 -2.12 6.87 9.11
C ILE A 137 -2.11 7.08 10.63
N ILE A 138 -1.69 8.25 11.11
CA ILE A 138 -1.60 8.55 12.54
C ILE A 138 -2.98 8.47 13.19
N ILE A 139 -3.99 9.08 12.56
CA ILE A 139 -5.39 9.02 13.01
C ILE A 139 -5.86 7.57 13.13
N LEU A 140 -5.61 6.74 12.10
CA LEU A 140 -6.07 5.35 12.09
C LEU A 140 -5.37 4.49 13.14
N ILE A 141 -4.06 4.62 13.30
CA ILE A 141 -3.32 3.88 14.34
C ILE A 141 -3.86 4.27 15.72
N THR A 142 -4.07 5.57 15.95
CA THR A 142 -4.60 6.08 17.22
C THR A 142 -6.02 5.57 17.46
N GLY A 143 -6.89 5.64 16.46
CA GLY A 143 -8.28 5.15 16.55
C GLY A 143 -8.37 3.64 16.76
N VAL A 144 -7.51 2.84 16.11
CA VAL A 144 -7.41 1.40 16.39
C VAL A 144 -7.01 1.21 17.84
N ILE A 145 -5.91 1.79 18.31
CA ILE A 145 -5.45 1.59 19.69
C ILE A 145 -6.54 2.03 20.67
N GLN A 146 -7.08 3.24 20.53
CA GLN A 146 -8.10 3.79 21.42
C GLN A 146 -9.35 2.88 21.51
N SER A 147 -9.79 2.33 20.38
CA SER A 147 -10.95 1.43 20.34
C SER A 147 -10.79 0.15 21.19
N PHE A 148 -9.55 -0.29 21.43
CA PHE A 148 -9.24 -1.42 22.31
C PHE A 148 -9.08 -1.04 23.79
N TYR A 149 -8.95 0.24 24.13
CA TYR A 149 -8.72 0.68 25.52
C TYR A 149 -9.89 1.47 26.13
N THR A 150 -10.93 1.76 25.36
CA THR A 150 -12.12 2.49 25.83
C THR A 150 -13.40 1.66 25.74
N LEU A 151 -14.33 1.88 26.67
CA LEU A 151 -15.71 1.37 26.60
C LEU A 151 -16.73 2.49 26.40
N ARG A 152 -16.29 3.75 26.35
CA ARG A 152 -17.18 4.90 26.24
C ARG A 152 -17.84 4.93 24.85
N PRO A 153 -19.17 4.83 24.74
CA PRO A 153 -19.85 4.71 23.45
C PRO A 153 -19.56 5.87 22.49
N GLY A 154 -19.48 7.10 22.99
CA GLY A 154 -19.17 8.27 22.17
C GLY A 154 -17.76 8.23 21.56
N ILE A 155 -16.77 7.73 22.31
CA ILE A 155 -15.40 7.60 21.81
C ILE A 155 -15.33 6.51 20.73
N LEU A 156 -15.95 5.36 20.99
CA LEU A 156 -16.01 4.25 20.03
C LEU A 156 -16.73 4.64 18.74
N HIS A 157 -17.78 5.46 18.83
CA HIS A 157 -18.48 5.99 17.67
C HIS A 157 -17.57 6.90 16.82
N ASN A 158 -16.84 7.81 17.46
CA ASN A 158 -15.89 8.68 16.77
C ASN A 158 -14.74 7.87 16.13
N ASP A 159 -14.15 6.93 16.87
CA ASP A 159 -13.11 6.03 16.33
C ASP A 159 -13.62 5.26 15.12
N ARG A 160 -14.88 4.79 15.17
CA ARG A 160 -15.52 4.10 14.06
C ARG A 160 -15.64 4.99 12.82
N ILE A 161 -16.04 6.25 12.97
CA ILE A 161 -16.10 7.22 11.86
C ILE A 161 -14.71 7.43 11.27
N LEU A 162 -13.69 7.63 12.11
CA LEU A 162 -12.31 7.83 11.68
C LEU A 162 -11.76 6.62 10.92
N LEU A 163 -12.06 5.40 11.40
CA LEU A 163 -11.68 4.15 10.75
C LEU A 163 -12.34 3.97 9.38
N LEU A 164 -13.64 4.27 9.27
CA LEU A 164 -14.36 4.24 8.00
C LEU A 164 -13.78 5.27 7.03
N PHE A 165 -13.62 6.52 7.47
CA PHE A 165 -13.01 7.59 6.68
C PHE A 165 -11.64 7.20 6.15
N GLY A 166 -10.73 6.75 7.01
CA GLY A 166 -9.37 6.41 6.58
C GLY A 166 -9.32 5.18 5.67
N SER A 167 -10.20 4.18 5.87
CA SER A 167 -10.31 3.05 4.95
C SER A 167 -10.76 3.46 3.55
N THR A 168 -11.74 4.36 3.46
CA THR A 168 -12.25 4.91 2.20
C THR A 168 -11.23 5.83 1.55
N TYR A 169 -10.56 6.67 2.34
CA TYR A 169 -9.47 7.52 1.88
C TYR A 169 -8.36 6.68 1.22
N PHE A 170 -7.97 5.55 1.82
CA PHE A 170 -6.97 4.66 1.22
C PHE A 170 -7.47 3.87 0.02
N ALA A 171 -8.76 3.54 -0.06
CA ALA A 171 -9.34 3.00 -1.28
C ALA A 171 -9.28 4.02 -2.43
N ALA A 172 -9.62 5.28 -2.16
CA ALA A 172 -9.48 6.37 -3.11
C ALA A 172 -8.00 6.62 -3.49
N ALA A 173 -7.08 6.54 -2.51
CA ALA A 173 -5.64 6.65 -2.74
C ALA A 173 -5.11 5.57 -3.69
N ALA A 174 -5.53 4.32 -3.50
CA ALA A 174 -5.16 3.21 -4.38
C ALA A 174 -5.70 3.42 -5.81
N PHE A 175 -6.92 3.98 -5.91
CA PHE A 175 -7.58 4.26 -7.20
C PHE A 175 -7.02 5.49 -7.91
N LEU A 176 -6.52 6.50 -7.20
CA LEU A 176 -6.07 7.81 -7.71
C LEU A 176 -5.19 7.77 -8.98
N PRO A 177 -4.24 6.83 -9.16
CA PRO A 177 -3.45 6.78 -10.39
C PRO A 177 -4.28 6.49 -11.64
N VAL A 178 -5.41 5.78 -11.54
CA VAL A 178 -6.29 5.44 -12.68
C VAL A 178 -6.89 6.70 -13.33
N PRO A 179 -7.63 7.58 -12.61
CA PRO A 179 -8.16 8.80 -13.20
C PRO A 179 -7.05 9.76 -13.63
N LEU A 180 -5.88 9.77 -12.96
CA LEU A 180 -4.75 10.60 -13.41
C LEU A 180 -4.14 10.10 -14.72
N LEU A 181 -4.07 8.78 -14.94
CA LEU A 181 -3.69 8.19 -16.22
C LEU A 181 -4.73 8.45 -17.31
N ALA A 182 -6.03 8.43 -16.97
CA ALA A 182 -7.10 8.79 -17.89
C ALA A 182 -7.05 10.27 -18.27
N LEU A 183 -6.86 11.17 -17.29
CA LEU A 183 -6.68 12.60 -17.51
C LEU A 183 -5.49 12.88 -18.43
N ARG A 184 -4.37 12.19 -18.21
CA ARG A 184 -3.21 12.23 -19.11
C ARG A 184 -3.57 11.86 -20.55
N ALA A 185 -4.46 10.87 -20.77
CA ALA A 185 -4.84 10.45 -22.12
C ALA A 185 -5.74 11.48 -22.83
N VAL A 186 -6.52 12.25 -22.08
CA VAL A 186 -7.45 13.26 -22.62
C VAL A 186 -6.77 14.62 -22.84
N LEU A 187 -5.80 14.98 -21.99
CA LEU A 187 -5.15 16.28 -22.07
C LEU A 187 -4.26 16.44 -23.32
N PRO A 188 -4.38 17.56 -24.06
CA PRO A 188 -3.55 17.81 -25.24
C PRO A 188 -2.08 17.90 -24.84
N THR A 189 -1.22 17.32 -25.65
CA THR A 189 0.23 17.27 -25.39
C THR A 189 0.89 18.43 -26.12
N HIS A 190 1.40 19.42 -25.36
CA HIS A 190 2.11 20.57 -25.91
C HIS A 190 3.61 20.44 -25.61
N GLY A 191 4.35 19.84 -26.54
CA GLY A 191 5.81 19.66 -26.45
C GLY A 191 6.27 18.20 -26.63
N PRO A 192 7.58 17.98 -26.83
CA PRO A 192 8.14 16.64 -26.95
C PRO A 192 8.00 15.90 -25.61
N ARG A 193 7.64 14.61 -25.69
CA ARG A 193 7.56 13.74 -24.50
C ARG A 193 8.96 13.50 -23.94
N GLU A 194 9.12 13.64 -22.63
CA GLU A 194 10.36 13.28 -21.95
C GLU A 194 10.36 11.77 -21.65
N ASP A 195 11.16 11.01 -22.38
CA ASP A 195 11.36 9.60 -22.06
C ASP A 195 12.38 9.44 -20.94
N PHE A 196 12.05 8.62 -19.93
CA PHE A 196 12.91 8.34 -18.77
C PHE A 196 12.99 6.84 -18.50
N GLY A 197 14.17 6.32 -18.14
CA GLY A 197 14.34 4.90 -17.86
C GLY A 197 14.13 3.98 -19.07
N GLU A 198 14.28 2.68 -18.86
CA GLU A 198 14.30 1.70 -19.95
C GLU A 198 12.87 1.34 -20.46
N GLY A 199 12.77 1.03 -21.75
CA GLY A 199 11.58 0.44 -22.36
C GLY A 199 10.49 1.43 -22.79
N ARG A 200 9.47 0.89 -23.48
CA ARG A 200 8.35 1.67 -24.04
C ARG A 200 7.54 2.34 -22.93
N PHE A 201 7.17 3.59 -23.14
CA PHE A 201 6.35 4.35 -22.19
C PHE A 201 4.97 3.74 -21.97
N ASN A 202 4.34 3.19 -23.01
CA ASN A 202 3.05 2.50 -22.88
C ASN A 202 3.15 1.30 -21.93
N THR A 203 4.30 0.61 -21.88
CA THR A 203 4.52 -0.46 -20.90
C THR A 203 4.50 0.08 -19.47
N LYS A 204 5.05 1.28 -19.23
CA LYS A 204 5.04 1.93 -17.90
C LYS A 204 3.60 2.30 -17.50
N VAL A 205 2.81 2.82 -18.44
CA VAL A 205 1.39 3.09 -18.23
C VAL A 205 0.62 1.81 -17.89
N ILE A 206 0.84 0.72 -18.65
CA ILE A 206 0.18 -0.58 -18.39
C ILE A 206 0.59 -1.15 -17.02
N ILE A 207 1.87 -1.12 -16.67
CA ILE A 207 2.36 -1.57 -15.36
C ILE A 207 1.63 -0.83 -14.24
N LEU A 208 1.54 0.50 -14.35
CA LEU A 208 0.88 1.32 -13.34
C LEU A 208 -0.63 1.10 -13.29
N LEU A 209 -1.28 0.92 -14.44
CA LEU A 209 -2.70 0.65 -14.50
C LEU A 209 -3.04 -0.70 -13.85
N ILE A 210 -2.29 -1.75 -14.16
CA ILE A 210 -2.48 -3.09 -13.58
C ILE A 210 -2.24 -3.03 -12.07
N SER A 211 -1.13 -2.44 -11.62
CA SER A 211 -0.84 -2.35 -10.19
C SER A 211 -1.92 -1.57 -9.45
N SER A 212 -2.40 -0.45 -10.01
CA SER A 212 -3.48 0.34 -9.41
C SER A 212 -4.78 -0.43 -9.33
N ILE A 213 -5.22 -1.12 -10.38
CA ILE A 213 -6.47 -1.90 -10.35
C ILE A 213 -6.40 -2.98 -9.27
N VAL A 214 -5.30 -3.73 -9.20
CA VAL A 214 -5.11 -4.81 -8.23
C VAL A 214 -5.07 -4.27 -6.79
N LEU A 215 -4.37 -3.16 -6.57
CA LEU A 215 -4.30 -2.50 -5.26
C LEU A 215 -5.64 -1.87 -4.86
N THR A 216 -6.38 -1.28 -5.80
CA THR A 216 -7.73 -0.76 -5.57
C THR A 216 -8.68 -1.88 -5.18
N LEU A 217 -8.61 -3.05 -5.81
CA LEU A 217 -9.43 -4.20 -5.44
C LEU A 217 -9.24 -4.55 -3.95
N GLY A 218 -7.99 -4.71 -3.50
CA GLY A 218 -7.69 -5.00 -2.10
C GLY A 218 -8.13 -3.89 -1.13
N ALA A 219 -7.92 -2.62 -1.51
CA ALA A 219 -8.29 -1.48 -0.67
C ALA A 219 -9.81 -1.28 -0.60
N ALA A 220 -10.52 -1.40 -1.72
CA ALA A 220 -11.96 -1.31 -1.81
C ALA A 220 -12.63 -2.47 -1.05
N PHE A 221 -12.09 -3.68 -1.11
CA PHE A 221 -12.58 -4.80 -0.28
C PHE A 221 -12.45 -4.48 1.21
N ARG A 222 -11.30 -3.98 1.68
CA ARG A 222 -11.12 -3.58 3.09
C ARG A 222 -12.05 -2.45 3.51
N ALA A 223 -12.25 -1.45 2.65
CA ALA A 223 -13.19 -0.36 2.92
C ALA A 223 -14.64 -0.90 2.98
N GLY A 224 -15.08 -1.64 1.98
CA GLY A 224 -16.43 -2.20 1.88
C GLY A 224 -16.79 -3.11 3.06
N THR A 225 -15.89 -4.04 3.42
CA THR A 225 -16.08 -4.90 4.61
C THR A 225 -16.10 -4.09 5.91
N SER A 226 -15.39 -2.96 5.96
CA SER A 226 -15.45 -2.05 7.10
C SER A 226 -16.82 -1.39 7.23
N TYR A 227 -17.57 -1.09 6.15
CA TYR A 227 -18.92 -0.51 6.23
C TYR A 227 -20.01 -1.48 6.68
N LEU A 228 -19.76 -2.79 6.62
CA LEU A 228 -20.72 -3.84 6.96
C LEU A 228 -20.27 -4.57 8.24
N PRO A 229 -20.41 -3.96 9.43
CA PRO A 229 -20.02 -4.61 10.68
C PRO A 229 -20.93 -5.81 10.94
N ARG A 230 -20.33 -6.93 11.32
CA ARG A 230 -21.03 -8.11 11.84
C ARG A 230 -20.58 -8.41 13.26
N PRO A 231 -21.44 -8.92 14.14
CA PRO A 231 -21.05 -9.37 15.47
C PRO A 231 -19.95 -10.44 15.38
N ALA A 232 -19.04 -10.49 16.36
CA ALA A 232 -18.00 -11.52 16.41
C ALA A 232 -18.57 -12.96 16.49
N SER A 233 -19.79 -13.12 17.02
CA SER A 233 -20.50 -14.39 17.11
C SER A 233 -21.15 -14.85 15.80
N ASP A 234 -21.32 -13.96 14.83
CA ASP A 234 -21.98 -14.25 13.54
C ASP A 234 -21.23 -13.56 12.37
N PRO A 235 -19.99 -14.00 12.07
CA PRO A 235 -19.19 -13.43 10.99
C PRO A 235 -19.78 -13.81 9.62
N ALA A 236 -19.79 -12.88 8.67
CA ALA A 236 -20.16 -13.17 7.30
C ALA A 236 -18.98 -13.76 6.50
N TRP A 237 -19.28 -14.22 5.28
CA TRP A 237 -18.31 -14.88 4.39
C TRP A 237 -17.08 -14.01 4.11
N TYR A 238 -17.24 -12.69 4.03
CA TYR A 238 -16.17 -11.75 3.72
C TYR A 238 -15.23 -11.47 4.91
N GLN A 239 -15.61 -11.82 6.14
CA GLN A 239 -14.68 -11.82 7.29
C GLN A 239 -13.85 -13.11 7.39
N SER A 240 -14.07 -14.09 6.52
CA SER A 240 -13.38 -15.38 6.57
C SER A 240 -11.85 -15.25 6.48
N LYS A 241 -11.15 -16.26 7.00
CA LYS A 241 -9.70 -16.39 6.91
C LYS A 241 -9.20 -16.44 5.47
N ALA A 242 -9.97 -17.09 4.57
CA ALA A 242 -9.66 -17.15 3.15
C ALA A 242 -9.62 -15.73 2.53
N CYS A 243 -10.65 -14.92 2.75
CA CYS A 243 -10.68 -13.53 2.28
C CYS A 243 -9.53 -12.71 2.87
N PHE A 244 -9.21 -12.91 4.14
CA PHE A 244 -8.09 -12.21 4.79
C PHE A 244 -6.76 -12.48 4.09
N TYR A 245 -6.39 -13.75 3.86
CA TYR A 245 -5.13 -14.10 3.19
C TYR A 245 -5.11 -13.69 1.71
N LEU A 246 -6.24 -13.78 1.02
CA LEU A 246 -6.34 -13.37 -0.37
C LEU A 246 -6.11 -11.86 -0.53
N PHE A 247 -6.89 -11.03 0.17
CA PHE A 247 -6.90 -9.59 -0.04
C PHE A 247 -5.79 -8.83 0.70
N ASN A 248 -5.14 -9.41 1.72
CA ASN A 248 -4.07 -8.74 2.47
C ASN A 248 -2.67 -9.32 2.27
N PHE A 249 -2.55 -10.58 1.86
CA PHE A 249 -1.23 -11.23 1.71
C PHE A 249 -0.97 -11.64 0.26
N THR A 250 -1.96 -12.22 -0.42
CA THR A 250 -1.79 -12.70 -1.79
C THR A 250 -1.68 -11.55 -2.79
N ILE A 251 -2.61 -10.58 -2.74
CA ILE A 251 -2.54 -9.35 -3.56
C ILE A 251 -1.22 -8.60 -3.30
N ASP A 252 -0.88 -8.47 -2.03
CA ASP A 252 0.29 -7.75 -1.57
C ASP A 252 1.60 -8.39 -2.04
N PHE A 253 1.72 -9.71 -1.91
CA PHE A 253 2.88 -10.45 -2.41
C PHE A 253 2.93 -10.50 -3.94
N SER A 254 1.79 -10.61 -4.61
CA SER A 254 1.76 -10.59 -6.09
C SER A 254 2.29 -9.25 -6.63
N MET A 255 2.05 -8.13 -5.94
CA MET A 255 2.65 -6.83 -6.29
C MET A 255 4.17 -6.78 -6.06
N VAL A 256 4.68 -7.40 -4.99
CA VAL A 256 6.13 -7.53 -4.75
C VAL A 256 6.80 -8.28 -5.91
N VAL A 257 6.22 -9.40 -6.33
CA VAL A 257 6.72 -10.20 -7.45
C VAL A 257 6.56 -9.43 -8.76
N PHE A 258 5.39 -8.84 -9.01
CA PHE A 258 5.11 -8.09 -10.23
C PHE A 258 6.12 -6.96 -10.44
N TYR A 259 6.45 -6.20 -9.40
CA TYR A 259 7.44 -5.11 -9.53
C TYR A 259 8.86 -5.61 -9.80
N ALA A 260 9.23 -6.77 -9.23
CA ALA A 260 10.53 -7.39 -9.49
C ALA A 260 10.61 -7.93 -10.93
N VAL A 261 9.60 -8.69 -11.37
CA VAL A 261 9.53 -9.28 -12.72
C VAL A 261 9.46 -8.20 -13.79
N MET A 262 8.61 -7.19 -13.58
CA MET A 262 8.48 -6.06 -14.49
C MET A 262 9.64 -5.07 -14.39
N ARG A 263 10.75 -5.41 -13.71
CA ARG A 263 11.97 -4.58 -13.57
C ARG A 263 11.64 -3.09 -13.42
N VAL A 264 10.74 -2.80 -12.48
CA VAL A 264 10.26 -1.44 -12.23
C VAL A 264 11.43 -0.51 -11.89
N ASP A 265 12.49 -1.07 -11.29
CA ASP A 265 13.77 -0.42 -11.02
C ASP A 265 14.42 0.21 -12.25
N LYS A 266 14.35 -0.47 -13.40
CA LYS A 266 14.92 0.00 -14.66
C LYS A 266 13.96 0.88 -15.45
N ARG A 267 12.67 0.55 -15.42
CA ARG A 267 11.65 1.23 -16.24
C ARG A 267 11.26 2.60 -15.69
N PHE A 268 11.29 2.78 -14.38
CA PHE A 268 10.86 4.02 -13.73
C PHE A 268 12.00 4.85 -13.14
N ILE A 269 13.26 4.50 -13.44
CA ILE A 269 14.41 5.32 -13.01
C ILE A 269 14.36 6.69 -13.67
N VAL A 270 14.64 7.72 -12.88
CA VAL A 270 14.75 9.11 -13.29
C VAL A 270 16.13 9.60 -12.83
N PRO A 271 16.80 10.49 -13.57
CA PRO A 271 18.10 11.05 -13.17
C PRO A 271 18.07 11.63 -11.75
N ASN A 272 19.19 11.51 -11.04
CA ASN A 272 19.30 12.04 -9.69
C ASN A 272 19.23 13.58 -9.72
N GLY A 273 18.38 14.19 -8.90
CA GLY A 273 18.28 15.64 -8.81
C GLY A 273 17.47 16.31 -9.92
N SER A 274 16.57 15.59 -10.61
CA SER A 274 15.64 16.23 -11.55
C SER A 274 14.72 17.23 -10.83
N HIS A 275 14.81 18.50 -11.20
CA HIS A 275 14.11 19.63 -10.58
C HIS A 275 13.27 20.46 -11.57
N GLY A 276 13.41 20.24 -12.89
CA GLY A 276 12.64 20.95 -13.91
C GLY A 276 12.42 20.19 -15.23
N PRO A 277 11.70 20.83 -16.18
CA PRO A 277 11.49 20.29 -17.53
C PRO A 277 12.81 19.98 -18.23
N GLY A 278 12.87 18.84 -18.93
CA GLY A 278 14.03 18.34 -19.64
C GLY A 278 15.00 17.53 -18.78
N ASP A 279 14.83 17.49 -17.45
CA ASP A 279 15.73 16.73 -16.57
C ASP A 279 15.50 15.22 -16.63
N TYR A 280 14.40 14.75 -17.21
CA TYR A 280 14.11 13.30 -17.34
C TYR A 280 14.85 12.64 -18.50
N SER A 281 15.24 13.43 -19.50
CA SER A 281 15.92 12.99 -20.72
C SER A 281 17.45 13.15 -20.67
N ARG A 282 18.01 13.56 -19.52
CA ARG A 282 19.46 13.66 -19.28
C ARG A 282 20.02 12.35 -18.74
#